data_AF-D2N2N4-F1
#
_entry.id   AF-D2N2N4-F1
#
_cell.length_a   1.000
_cell.length_b   1.000
_cell.length_c   1.000
_cell.angle_alpha   90.00
_cell.angle_beta   90.00
_cell.angle_gamma   90.00
#
_symmetry.space_group_name_H-M   'P 1'
#
loop_
_entity.id
_entity.type
_entity.pdbx_description
1 polymer ?
#
loop_
_entity_poly.entity_id
_entity_poly.type
_entity_poly.pdbx_seq_one_letter_code
_entity_poly.pdbx_strand_id
1 'polypeptide(L)' 'STITSREIQTAVRLLLPGELAKHAVSEGTKAVTKYTSSK' A
#
# COMPACT_ATOMS: atom_id res chain seq x y z
N SER A 1 -6.64 12.91 -14.01
CA SER A 1 -7.03 12.05 -12.87
C SER A 1 -5.79 11.33 -12.37
N THR A 2 -5.49 11.39 -11.08
CA THR A 2 -4.28 10.80 -10.49
C THR A 2 -4.69 9.80 -9.42
N ILE A 3 -4.10 8.60 -9.45
CA ILE A 3 -4.32 7.57 -8.44
C ILE A 3 -3.28 7.72 -7.34
N THR A 4 -3.74 7.78 -6.10
CA THR A 4 -2.94 7.99 -4.90
C THR A 4 -2.61 6.66 -4.21
N SER A 5 -1.56 6.66 -3.37
CA SER A 5 -1.21 5.51 -2.52
C SER A 5 -2.36 5.08 -1.60
N ARG A 6 -3.23 6.01 -1.20
CA ARG A 6 -4.46 5.73 -0.44
C ARG A 6 -5.45 4.90 -1.24
N GLU A 7 -5.70 5.26 -2.49
CA GLU A 7 -6.61 4.51 -3.37
C GLU A 7 -6.07 3.11 -3.65
N ILE A 8 -4.76 2.97 -3.87
CA ILE A 8 -4.11 1.66 -4.00
C ILE A 8 -4.26 0.84 -2.71
N GLN A 9 -4.04 1.43 -1.53
CA GLN A 9 -4.21 0.74 -0.25
C GLN A 9 -5.65 0.26 -0.03
N THR A 10 -6.64 1.06 -0.43
CA THR A 10 -8.06 0.66 -0.38
C THR A 10 -8.32 -0.50 -1.33
N ALA A 11 -7.82 -0.45 -2.57
CA ALA A 11 -7.96 -1.56 -3.52
C ALA A 11 -7.34 -2.86 -2.98
N VAL A 12 -6.16 -2.80 -2.37
CA VAL A 12 -5.51 -3.97 -1.74
C VAL A 12 -6.39 -4.61 -0.67
N ARG A 13 -7.07 -3.81 0.17
CA ARG A 13 -8.00 -4.34 1.19
C ARG A 13 -9.27 -4.95 0.60
N LEU A 14 -9.70 -4.50 -0.57
CA LEU A 14 -10.86 -5.06 -1.27
C LEU A 14 -10.52 -6.38 -1.98
N LEU A 15 -9.32 -6.50 -2.54
CA LEU A 15 -8.91 -7.68 -3.31
C LEU A 15 -8.31 -8.81 -2.47
N LEU A 16 -7.65 -8.52 -1.35
CA LEU A 16 -6.95 -9.53 -0.55
C LEU A 16 -7.69 -9.86 0.75
N PRO A 17 -7.79 -11.16 1.12
CA PRO A 17 -8.43 -11.55 2.38
C PRO A 17 -7.47 -11.49 3.58
N GLY A 18 -8.04 -11.17 4.75
CA GLY A 18 -7.44 -11.43 6.07
C GLY A 18 -6.01 -10.92 6.24
N GLU A 19 -5.10 -11.83 6.62
CA GLU A 19 -3.72 -11.49 6.97
C GLU A 19 -2.88 -11.04 5.76
N LEU A 20 -3.22 -11.51 4.56
CA LEU A 20 -2.56 -11.09 3.33
C LEU A 20 -2.74 -9.59 3.07
N ALA A 21 -3.93 -9.05 3.31
CA ALA A 21 -4.19 -7.63 3.17
C ALA A 21 -3.35 -6.80 4.16
N LYS A 22 -3.21 -7.26 5.41
CA LYS A 22 -2.40 -6.56 6.42
C LYS A 22 -0.92 -6.54 6.04
N HIS A 23 -0.38 -7.68 5.62
CA HIS A 23 1.00 -7.78 5.17
C HIS A 23 1.26 -6.91 3.94
N ALA A 24 0.41 -7.01 2.91
CA ALA A 24 0.56 -6.22 1.69
C ALA A 24 0.50 -4.71 1.96
N VAL A 25 -0.39 -4.26 2.85
CA VAL A 25 -0.47 -2.86 3.28
C VAL A 25 0.78 -2.41 4.05
N SER A 26 1.29 -3.26 4.95
CA SER A 26 2.50 -2.99 5.72
C SER A 26 3.73 -2.84 4.81
N GLU A 27 3.94 -3.80 3.91
CA GLU A 27 5.06 -3.78 2.97
C GLU A 27 4.96 -2.62 1.98
N GLY A 28 3.76 -2.32 1.47
CA GLY A 28 3.53 -1.16 0.61
C GLY A 28 3.87 0.17 1.31
N THR A 29 3.52 0.30 2.59
CA THR A 29 3.83 1.50 3.38
C THR A 29 5.34 1.66 3.57
N LYS A 30 6.03 0.57 3.94
CA LYS A 30 7.51 0.57 4.09
C LYS A 30 8.20 0.98 2.78
N ALA A 31 7.74 0.46 1.65
CA ALA A 31 8.30 0.79 0.34
C ALA A 31 8.12 2.27 -0.01
N VAL A 32 6.93 2.84 0.23
CA VAL A 32 6.65 4.27 -0.01
C VAL A 32 7.52 5.16 0.89
N THR A 33 7.67 4.81 2.17
CA THR A 33 8.57 5.54 3.08
C THR A 33 10.00 5.47 2.59
N LYS A 34 10.51 4.29 2.25
CA LYS A 34 11.88 4.12 1.74
C LYS A 34 12.10 4.95 0.47
N TYR A 35 11.16 4.92 -0.47
CA TYR A 35 11.25 5.70 -1.70
C TYR A 35 11.29 7.20 -1.40
N THR A 36 10.40 7.67 -0.51
CA THR A 36 10.34 9.09 -0.13
C THR A 36 11.60 9.56 0.58
N SER A 37 12.22 8.71 1.41
CA SER A 37 13.48 9.01 2.10
C SER A 37 14.73 8.88 1.21
N SER A 38 14.63 8.12 0.11
CA SER A 38 15.73 7.95 -0.87
C SER A 38 15.63 8.94 -2.02
N LYS A 39 14.61 9.80 -2.01
CA LYS A 39 14.43 10.92 -2.93
C LYS A 39 15.03 12.17 -2.31
#